data_AF-A0A4Y9RF28-F1
#
_entry.id   AF-A0A4Y9RF28-F1
#
_cell.length_a   1.000
_cell.length_b   1.000
_cell.length_c   1.000
_cell.angle_alpha   90.00
_cell.angle_beta   90.00
_cell.angle_gamma   90.00
#
_symmetry.space_group_name_H-M   'P 1'
#
loop_
_entity.id
_entity.type
_entity.pdbx_description
1 polymer ?
#
loop_
_entity_poly.entity_id
_entity_poly.type
_entity_poly.pdbx_seq_one_letter_code
_entity_poly.pdbx_strand_id
1 'polypeptide(L)'
;MSAQPIIRFEEPPGPDFVSAFREHVRQTARPETFPGVTQTGFPRDGRVEVLFRPISVNDKARGGSRVPCPICSTAAGKWLSNGTLIWCEDTEAVYVIGPDCYTSLDGGDRISSAINAYNVEEQERRRARILADIATLAPDLISWATASKAAATAASKAQAGLRQALPRLRSTIHRVLKANDSVTATFYADGQYRTETIGKIAGRDFLIGQWDLATKLTAAIGTLQALARDASPDARVWADGLSPTARKARLGQARAAVTDLEKVSSSLLAASQFLAADNIRRLAIWSVKGPPTEFSVNHTASKVVLTVDGKSWEGPVGIKPPVSLPEGLRAMLS
;
A
#
# COMPACT_ATOMS: atom_id res chain seq x y z
N MET A 1 17.56 -46.82 -3.49
CA MET A 1 16.47 -46.20 -2.71
C MET A 1 15.22 -47.00 -2.99
N SER A 2 14.67 -47.70 -2.00
CA SER A 2 13.39 -48.41 -2.18
C SER A 2 12.31 -47.38 -2.48
N ALA A 3 11.51 -47.61 -3.53
CA ALA A 3 10.40 -46.72 -3.86
C ALA A 3 9.45 -46.64 -2.66
N GLN A 4 9.18 -45.43 -2.16
CA GLN A 4 8.15 -45.25 -1.16
C GLN A 4 6.80 -45.67 -1.76
N PRO A 5 5.95 -46.38 -1.01
CA PRO A 5 4.61 -46.72 -1.48
C PRO A 5 3.85 -45.43 -1.82
N ILE A 6 3.21 -45.40 -2.99
CA ILE A 6 2.38 -44.27 -3.41
C ILE A 6 1.14 -44.24 -2.51
N ILE A 7 0.96 -43.14 -1.77
CA ILE A 7 -0.28 -42.87 -1.05
C ILE A 7 -1.27 -42.32 -2.06
N ARG A 8 -2.46 -42.95 -2.13
CA ARG A 8 -3.55 -42.57 -3.02
C ARG A 8 -4.62 -41.79 -2.28
N PHE A 9 -5.20 -40.82 -2.97
CA PHE A 9 -6.26 -39.93 -2.54
C PHE A 9 -7.34 -39.95 -3.62
N GLU A 10 -8.48 -40.59 -3.33
CA GLU A 10 -9.62 -40.69 -4.26
C GLU A 10 -10.17 -39.31 -4.66
N GLU A 11 -10.01 -38.32 -3.77
CA GLU A 11 -10.37 -36.91 -4.00
C GLU A 11 -9.17 -35.99 -3.71
N PRO A 12 -9.16 -34.73 -4.21
CA PRO A 12 -8.16 -33.75 -3.83
C PRO A 12 -8.07 -33.62 -2.30
N PRO A 13 -6.88 -33.79 -1.69
CA PRO A 13 -6.77 -33.73 -0.25
C PRO A 13 -7.06 -32.32 0.28
N GLY A 14 -7.76 -32.27 1.42
CA GLY A 14 -8.28 -31.03 2.00
C GLY A 14 -7.22 -30.10 2.65
N PRO A 15 -7.69 -28.99 3.25
CA PRO A 15 -6.83 -27.94 3.82
C PRO A 15 -5.85 -28.40 4.89
N ASP A 16 -6.17 -29.46 5.64
CA ASP A 16 -5.30 -30.00 6.70
C ASP A 16 -4.03 -30.63 6.12
N PHE A 17 -4.15 -31.34 4.99
CA PHE A 17 -3.02 -31.90 4.24
C PHE A 17 -2.11 -30.78 3.72
N VAL A 18 -2.70 -29.73 3.13
CA VAL A 18 -1.95 -28.56 2.64
C VAL A 18 -1.25 -27.84 3.79
N SER A 19 -1.89 -27.72 4.95
CA SER A 19 -1.31 -27.10 6.14
C SER A 19 -0.12 -27.91 6.68
N ALA A 20 -0.27 -29.24 6.78
CA ALA A 20 0.81 -30.14 7.16
C ALA A 20 1.98 -30.10 6.17
N PHE A 21 1.69 -30.07 4.86
CA PHE A 21 2.71 -29.92 3.82
C PHE A 21 3.49 -28.62 3.98
N ARG A 22 2.81 -27.49 4.16
CA ARG A 22 3.45 -26.18 4.35
C ARG A 22 4.36 -26.16 5.56
N GLU A 23 3.91 -26.74 6.66
CA GLU A 23 4.68 -26.85 7.88
C GLU A 23 5.94 -27.71 7.68
N HIS A 24 5.81 -28.85 7.01
CA HIS A 24 6.94 -29.71 6.66
C HIS A 24 7.97 -28.98 5.79
N VAL A 25 7.52 -28.24 4.76
CA VAL A 25 8.43 -27.46 3.89
C VAL A 25 9.17 -26.38 4.69
N ARG A 26 8.48 -25.73 5.63
CA ARG A 26 9.08 -24.73 6.52
C ARG A 26 10.16 -25.34 7.42
N GLN A 27 9.93 -26.53 7.96
CA GLN A 27 10.85 -27.20 8.88
C GLN A 27 12.05 -27.82 8.17
N THR A 28 11.82 -28.49 7.04
CA THR A 28 12.83 -29.36 6.41
C THR A 28 13.49 -28.74 5.19
N ALA A 29 12.86 -27.72 4.58
CA ALA A 29 13.18 -27.24 3.26
C ALA A 29 13.21 -28.37 2.20
N ARG A 30 12.49 -29.48 2.41
CA ARG A 30 12.46 -30.67 1.55
C ARG A 30 11.01 -31.08 1.23
N PRO A 31 10.30 -30.36 0.34
CA PRO A 31 8.93 -30.71 -0.04
C PRO A 31 8.83 -32.14 -0.61
N GLU A 32 9.90 -32.63 -1.24
CA GLU A 32 9.97 -33.94 -1.87
C GLU A 32 9.98 -35.11 -0.88
N THR A 33 10.16 -34.85 0.42
CA THR A 33 10.15 -35.87 1.48
C THR A 33 8.87 -35.84 2.32
N PHE A 34 7.87 -35.04 1.93
CA PHE A 34 6.61 -34.98 2.66
C PHE A 34 5.80 -36.27 2.47
N PRO A 35 5.32 -36.91 3.55
CA PRO A 35 4.42 -38.06 3.43
C PRO A 35 3.17 -37.70 2.61
N GLY A 36 2.92 -38.45 1.55
CA GLY A 36 1.78 -38.22 0.65
C GLY A 36 2.15 -37.57 -0.68
N VAL A 37 3.37 -37.06 -0.83
CA VAL A 37 3.90 -36.64 -2.14
C VAL A 37 4.59 -37.81 -2.81
N THR A 38 4.24 -38.09 -4.07
CA THR A 38 4.95 -39.08 -4.89
C THR A 38 6.09 -38.46 -5.68
N GLN A 39 7.15 -39.24 -5.89
CA GLN A 39 8.26 -38.94 -6.79
C GLN A 39 8.22 -39.78 -8.07
N THR A 40 7.18 -40.56 -8.29
CA THR A 40 7.03 -41.33 -9.54
C THR A 40 6.77 -40.41 -10.73
N GLY A 41 6.94 -40.93 -11.94
CA GLY A 41 6.61 -40.18 -13.16
C GLY A 41 5.19 -39.63 -13.12
N PHE A 42 5.02 -38.40 -13.58
CA PHE A 42 3.72 -37.74 -13.68
C PHE A 42 2.94 -38.30 -14.88
N PRO A 43 1.66 -38.65 -14.74
CA PRO A 43 0.86 -39.17 -15.84
C PRO A 43 0.71 -38.12 -16.96
N ARG A 44 0.56 -38.57 -18.22
CA ARG A 44 0.35 -37.67 -19.36
C ARG A 44 -1.10 -37.19 -19.50
N ASP A 45 -2.02 -37.96 -18.94
CA ASP A 45 -3.47 -37.74 -19.00
C ASP A 45 -4.04 -37.53 -17.59
N GLY A 46 -5.32 -37.16 -17.53
CA GLY A 46 -6.06 -36.94 -16.29
C GLY A 46 -6.26 -35.48 -15.91
N ARG A 47 -7.30 -35.22 -15.14
CA ARG A 47 -7.55 -33.90 -14.54
C ARG A 47 -6.49 -33.60 -13.48
N VAL A 48 -6.08 -32.34 -13.44
CA VAL A 48 -5.12 -31.82 -12.47
C VAL A 48 -5.78 -30.73 -11.65
N GLU A 49 -5.57 -30.77 -10.34
CA GLU A 49 -5.99 -29.72 -9.42
C GLU A 49 -4.78 -29.17 -8.66
N VAL A 50 -4.68 -27.85 -8.59
CA VAL A 50 -3.62 -27.21 -7.80
C VAL A 50 -4.09 -27.07 -6.36
N LEU A 51 -3.34 -27.69 -5.46
CA LEU A 51 -3.63 -27.68 -4.02
C LEU A 51 -2.97 -26.49 -3.33
N PHE A 52 -1.75 -26.14 -3.74
CA PHE A 52 -0.97 -25.07 -3.10
C PHE A 52 0.10 -24.48 -4.02
N ARG A 53 0.19 -23.15 -4.03
CA ARG A 53 1.21 -22.35 -4.73
C ARG A 53 1.32 -20.95 -4.10
N PRO A 54 2.52 -20.32 -4.10
CA PRO A 54 3.82 -20.86 -4.49
C PRO A 54 4.51 -21.62 -3.36
N ILE A 55 5.22 -22.68 -3.73
CA ILE A 55 6.19 -23.33 -2.84
C ILE A 55 7.51 -22.59 -2.96
N SER A 56 7.99 -22.06 -1.83
CA SER A 56 9.30 -21.43 -1.72
C SER A 56 10.13 -22.17 -0.68
N VAL A 57 11.37 -22.48 -1.02
CA VAL A 57 12.24 -23.32 -0.22
C VAL A 57 13.51 -22.55 0.13
N ASN A 58 13.94 -22.66 1.38
CA ASN A 58 15.12 -21.95 1.87
C ASN A 58 16.41 -22.62 1.34
N ASP A 59 17.12 -21.92 0.45
CA ASP A 59 18.35 -22.41 -0.19
C ASP A 59 19.47 -22.73 0.82
N LYS A 60 19.62 -21.90 1.86
CA LYS A 60 20.62 -22.12 2.91
C LYS A 60 20.34 -23.41 3.69
N ALA A 61 19.08 -23.67 4.01
CA ALA A 61 18.67 -24.89 4.72
C ALA A 61 18.90 -26.16 3.88
N ARG A 62 18.95 -26.02 2.55
CA ARG A 62 19.26 -27.11 1.62
C ARG A 62 20.75 -27.24 1.28
N GLY A 63 21.61 -26.37 1.81
CA GLY A 63 23.04 -26.34 1.47
C GLY A 63 23.29 -26.12 -0.03
N GLY A 64 22.47 -25.30 -0.69
CA GLY A 64 22.58 -25.02 -2.14
C GLY A 64 21.97 -26.11 -3.04
N SER A 65 21.47 -27.22 -2.47
CA SER A 65 20.83 -28.26 -3.26
C SER A 65 19.43 -27.81 -3.71
N ARG A 66 19.10 -28.05 -4.99
CA ARG A 66 17.77 -27.73 -5.53
C ARG A 66 16.77 -28.85 -5.25
N VAL A 67 15.48 -28.56 -5.31
CA VAL A 67 14.39 -29.53 -5.16
C VAL A 67 14.29 -30.38 -6.43
N PRO A 68 14.29 -31.73 -6.33
CA PRO A 68 14.07 -32.61 -7.49
C PRO A 68 12.65 -32.43 -8.03
N CYS A 69 12.41 -32.80 -9.29
CA CYS A 69 11.09 -32.69 -9.90
C CYS A 69 10.67 -34.02 -10.52
N PRO A 70 9.54 -34.62 -10.11
CA PRO A 70 9.07 -35.91 -10.63
C PRO A 70 8.81 -35.91 -12.13
N ILE A 71 8.62 -34.72 -12.71
CA ILE A 71 8.47 -34.52 -14.15
C ILE A 71 9.83 -34.54 -14.87
N CYS A 72 10.75 -33.68 -14.43
CA CYS A 72 11.95 -33.34 -15.19
C CYS A 72 13.15 -34.23 -14.83
N SER A 73 13.30 -34.56 -13.56
CA SER A 73 14.33 -35.46 -13.03
C SER A 73 14.09 -35.68 -11.54
N THR A 74 13.90 -36.93 -11.16
CA THR A 74 13.80 -37.34 -9.75
C THR A 74 15.14 -37.29 -9.03
N ALA A 75 16.26 -37.31 -9.77
CA ALA A 75 17.60 -37.33 -9.23
C ALA A 75 18.28 -35.94 -9.20
N ALA A 76 18.09 -35.12 -10.24
CA ALA A 76 18.72 -33.81 -10.33
C ALA A 76 17.78 -32.71 -9.84
N GLY A 77 18.19 -31.97 -8.82
CA GLY A 77 17.46 -30.80 -8.33
C GLY A 77 17.27 -29.74 -9.44
N LYS A 78 16.06 -29.18 -9.55
CA LYS A 78 15.68 -28.26 -10.64
C LYS A 78 15.38 -26.85 -10.16
N TRP A 79 14.69 -26.69 -9.03
CA TRP A 79 14.14 -25.40 -8.61
C TRP A 79 14.30 -25.15 -7.10
N LEU A 80 14.13 -23.89 -6.70
CA LEU A 80 14.17 -23.44 -5.29
C LEU A 80 12.93 -22.63 -4.89
N SER A 81 12.27 -21.99 -5.87
CA SER A 81 11.08 -21.17 -5.66
C SER A 81 10.03 -21.45 -6.73
N ASN A 82 8.80 -21.01 -6.46
CA ASN A 82 7.65 -21.09 -7.37
C ASN A 82 7.24 -22.53 -7.74
N GLY A 83 7.51 -23.49 -6.86
CA GLY A 83 6.94 -24.84 -7.03
C GLY A 83 5.43 -24.83 -6.86
N THR A 84 4.79 -25.89 -7.36
CA THR A 84 3.34 -26.09 -7.27
C THR A 84 3.05 -27.48 -6.70
N LEU A 85 2.14 -27.56 -5.73
CA LEU A 85 1.59 -28.82 -5.22
C LEU A 85 0.32 -29.12 -6.01
N ILE A 86 0.26 -30.28 -6.67
CA ILE A 86 -0.87 -30.67 -7.51
C ILE A 86 -1.36 -32.07 -7.16
N TRP A 87 -2.66 -32.29 -7.27
CA TRP A 87 -3.28 -33.62 -7.25
C TRP A 87 -3.70 -34.00 -8.66
N CYS A 88 -3.58 -35.29 -9.00
CA CYS A 88 -3.99 -35.82 -10.29
C CYS A 88 -5.02 -36.94 -10.09
N GLU A 89 -6.14 -36.83 -10.81
CA GLU A 89 -7.28 -37.76 -10.71
C GLU A 89 -6.89 -39.18 -11.14
N ASP A 90 -6.21 -39.34 -12.28
CA ASP A 90 -5.89 -40.66 -12.86
C ASP A 90 -4.96 -41.52 -11.97
N THR A 91 -4.04 -40.87 -11.25
CA THR A 91 -3.10 -41.58 -10.36
C THR A 91 -3.50 -41.50 -8.90
N GLU A 92 -4.54 -40.73 -8.59
CA GLU A 92 -4.98 -40.42 -7.23
C GLU A 92 -3.82 -39.92 -6.36
N ALA A 93 -2.81 -39.27 -6.94
CA ALA A 93 -1.55 -38.97 -6.25
C ALA A 93 -1.23 -37.48 -6.25
N VAL A 94 -0.48 -37.05 -5.22
CA VAL A 94 -0.02 -35.67 -5.09
C VAL A 94 1.42 -35.53 -5.53
N TYR A 95 1.70 -34.51 -6.34
CA TYR A 95 3.01 -34.22 -6.89
C TYR A 95 3.45 -32.82 -6.50
N VAL A 96 4.77 -32.68 -6.31
CA VAL A 96 5.41 -31.38 -6.19
C VAL A 96 6.17 -31.12 -7.48
N ILE A 97 5.75 -30.10 -8.24
CA ILE A 97 6.32 -29.79 -9.55
C ILE A 97 7.02 -28.43 -9.55
N GLY A 98 8.09 -28.33 -10.34
CA GLY A 98 8.81 -27.06 -10.54
C GLY A 98 8.08 -26.09 -11.47
N PRO A 99 8.43 -24.79 -11.45
CA PRO A 99 7.75 -23.73 -12.20
C PRO A 99 7.81 -23.88 -13.72
N ASP A 100 8.83 -24.56 -14.26
CA ASP A 100 9.00 -24.69 -15.72
C ASP A 100 8.72 -26.11 -16.22
N CYS A 101 8.36 -27.04 -15.34
CA CYS A 101 8.26 -28.45 -15.71
C CYS A 101 6.93 -28.82 -16.39
N TYR A 102 5.91 -27.94 -16.35
CA TYR A 102 4.65 -28.23 -17.03
C TYR A 102 4.74 -28.04 -18.56
N THR A 103 5.66 -27.23 -19.08
CA THR A 103 5.78 -27.01 -20.54
C THR A 103 6.28 -28.22 -21.32
N SER A 104 7.00 -29.15 -20.66
CA SER A 104 7.60 -30.32 -21.31
C SER A 104 6.76 -31.59 -21.27
N LEU A 105 5.77 -31.68 -20.37
CA LEU A 105 4.86 -32.83 -20.27
C LEU A 105 3.48 -32.60 -20.86
N ASP A 106 3.01 -31.36 -20.89
CA ASP A 106 1.67 -31.05 -21.39
C ASP A 106 1.70 -30.90 -22.90
N GLY A 107 1.38 -31.99 -23.60
CA GLY A 107 0.90 -31.93 -24.98
C GLY A 107 -0.42 -31.17 -25.14
N GLY A 108 -1.02 -30.68 -24.05
CA GLY A 108 -2.20 -29.81 -24.00
C GLY A 108 -2.24 -29.05 -22.67
N ASP A 109 -2.71 -27.80 -22.67
CA ASP A 109 -2.57 -26.78 -21.61
C ASP A 109 -3.17 -27.07 -20.21
N ARG A 110 -3.35 -28.32 -19.77
CA ARG A 110 -4.12 -28.67 -18.57
C ARG A 110 -3.50 -28.18 -17.26
N ILE A 111 -2.18 -28.34 -17.04
CA ILE A 111 -1.50 -27.90 -15.82
C ILE A 111 -1.45 -26.36 -15.81
N SER A 112 -1.15 -25.75 -16.95
CA SER A 112 -1.22 -24.30 -17.13
C SER A 112 -2.62 -23.76 -16.82
N SER A 113 -3.67 -24.44 -17.27
CA SER A 113 -5.07 -24.09 -17.02
C SER A 113 -5.44 -24.25 -15.54
N ALA A 114 -5.02 -25.33 -14.89
CA ALA A 114 -5.24 -25.56 -13.46
C ALA A 114 -4.52 -24.51 -12.59
N ILE A 115 -3.28 -24.15 -12.96
CA ILE A 115 -2.51 -23.06 -12.35
C ILE A 115 -3.24 -21.73 -12.51
N ASN A 116 -3.73 -21.42 -13.72
CA ASN A 116 -4.45 -20.19 -13.98
C ASN A 116 -5.75 -20.12 -13.19
N ALA A 117 -6.52 -21.21 -13.14
CA ALA A 117 -7.73 -21.32 -12.34
C ALA A 117 -7.44 -21.08 -10.84
N TYR A 118 -6.43 -21.73 -10.29
CA TYR A 118 -6.01 -21.52 -8.90
C TYR A 118 -5.56 -20.08 -8.64
N ASN A 119 -4.77 -19.48 -9.53
CA ASN A 119 -4.32 -18.10 -9.37
C ASN A 119 -5.49 -17.11 -9.40
N VAL A 120 -6.48 -17.34 -10.27
CA VAL A 120 -7.71 -16.55 -10.33
C VAL A 120 -8.48 -16.69 -9.02
N GLU A 121 -8.69 -17.92 -8.55
CA GLU A 121 -9.41 -18.17 -7.29
C GLU A 121 -8.71 -17.55 -6.08
N GLU A 122 -7.39 -17.73 -5.94
CA GLU A 122 -6.62 -17.15 -4.84
C GLU A 122 -6.61 -15.62 -4.91
N GLN A 123 -6.53 -15.04 -6.12
CA GLN A 123 -6.66 -13.60 -6.30
C GLN A 123 -8.06 -13.12 -5.87
N GLU A 124 -9.11 -13.86 -6.20
CA GLU A 124 -10.48 -13.55 -5.78
C GLU A 124 -10.66 -13.66 -4.26
N ARG A 125 -10.14 -14.71 -3.61
CA ARG A 125 -10.11 -14.86 -2.15
C ARG A 125 -9.34 -13.71 -1.48
N ARG A 126 -8.19 -13.32 -2.03
CA ARG A 126 -7.41 -12.18 -1.54
C ARG A 126 -8.20 -10.87 -1.68
N ARG A 127 -8.86 -10.64 -2.82
CA ARG A 127 -9.70 -9.45 -3.04
C ARG A 127 -10.86 -9.40 -2.04
N ALA A 128 -11.53 -10.52 -1.80
CA ALA A 128 -12.64 -10.62 -0.87
C ALA A 128 -12.19 -10.28 0.56
N ARG A 129 -11.06 -10.86 1.00
CA ARG A 129 -10.45 -10.57 2.30
C ARG A 129 -10.15 -9.08 2.48
N ILE A 130 -9.40 -8.47 1.55
CA ILE A 130 -9.05 -7.04 1.66
C ILE A 130 -10.31 -6.17 1.67
N LEU A 131 -11.30 -6.50 0.85
CA LEU A 131 -12.56 -5.76 0.81
C LEU A 131 -13.33 -5.85 2.15
N ALA A 132 -13.41 -7.06 2.73
CA ALA A 132 -14.02 -7.29 4.03
C ALA A 132 -13.27 -6.54 5.16
N ASP A 133 -11.93 -6.54 5.12
CA ASP A 133 -11.10 -5.85 6.09
C ASP A 133 -11.33 -4.32 6.04
N ILE A 134 -11.36 -3.73 4.84
CA ILE A 134 -11.67 -2.29 4.68
C ILE A 134 -13.10 -1.98 5.13
N ALA A 135 -14.07 -2.84 4.80
CA ALA A 135 -15.46 -2.67 5.22
C ALA A 135 -15.60 -2.71 6.76
N THR A 136 -14.85 -3.59 7.42
CA THR A 136 -14.77 -3.69 8.88
C THR A 136 -14.21 -2.42 9.51
N LEU A 137 -13.17 -1.83 8.92
CA LEU A 137 -12.57 -0.56 9.39
C LEU A 137 -13.36 0.69 9.00
N ALA A 138 -14.36 0.57 8.12
CA ALA A 138 -15.06 1.73 7.57
C ALA A 138 -15.66 2.67 8.64
N PRO A 139 -16.27 2.20 9.75
CA PRO A 139 -16.78 3.08 10.80
C PRO A 139 -15.70 3.99 11.42
N ASP A 140 -14.50 3.45 11.71
CA ASP A 140 -13.39 4.21 12.29
C ASP A 140 -12.85 5.25 11.29
N LEU A 141 -12.76 4.86 10.02
CA LEU A 141 -12.35 5.76 8.95
C LEU A 141 -13.36 6.89 8.72
N ILE A 142 -14.66 6.60 8.79
CA ILE A 142 -15.72 7.61 8.72
C ILE A 142 -15.64 8.57 9.91
N SER A 143 -15.41 8.05 11.11
CA SER A 143 -15.25 8.85 12.33
C SER A 143 -14.07 9.81 12.21
N TRP A 144 -12.89 9.28 11.82
CA TRP A 144 -11.69 10.09 11.57
C TRP A 144 -11.91 11.15 10.49
N ALA A 145 -12.51 10.76 9.35
CA ALA A 145 -12.77 11.66 8.24
C ALA A 145 -13.74 12.79 8.62
N THR A 146 -14.74 12.47 9.44
CA THR A 146 -15.72 13.44 9.96
C THR A 146 -15.05 14.43 10.91
N ALA A 147 -14.24 13.95 11.86
CA ALA A 147 -13.46 14.79 12.76
C ALA A 147 -12.46 15.69 12.01
N SER A 148 -11.98 15.25 10.85
CA SER A 148 -11.04 16.00 10.00
C SER A 148 -11.66 17.15 9.22
N LYS A 149 -12.99 17.21 9.06
CA LYS A 149 -13.67 18.14 8.14
C LYS A 149 -13.33 19.61 8.41
N ALA A 150 -13.38 20.04 9.68
CA ALA A 150 -13.13 21.43 10.04
C ALA A 150 -11.69 21.86 9.71
N ALA A 151 -10.71 21.03 10.06
CA ALA A 151 -9.30 21.27 9.75
C ALA A 151 -9.04 21.27 8.24
N ALA A 152 -9.66 20.35 7.49
CA ALA A 152 -9.55 20.27 6.04
C ALA A 152 -10.09 21.53 5.35
N THR A 153 -11.28 22.00 5.74
CA THR A 153 -11.86 23.24 5.22
C THR A 153 -10.98 24.46 5.53
N ALA A 154 -10.47 24.57 6.76
CA ALA A 154 -9.59 25.66 7.14
C ALA A 154 -8.28 25.64 6.33
N ALA A 155 -7.67 24.47 6.16
CA ALA A 155 -6.43 24.31 5.39
C ALA A 155 -6.64 24.60 3.91
N SER A 156 -7.71 24.09 3.30
CA SER A 156 -8.10 24.38 1.92
C SER A 156 -8.30 25.87 1.68
N LYS A 157 -9.05 26.55 2.57
CA LYS A 157 -9.30 27.99 2.47
C LYS A 157 -8.00 28.79 2.62
N ALA A 158 -7.17 28.46 3.60
CA ALA A 158 -5.89 29.11 3.83
C ALA A 158 -4.98 28.99 2.60
N GLN A 159 -4.86 27.78 2.04
CA GLN A 159 -4.02 27.53 0.87
C GLN A 159 -4.52 28.24 -0.39
N ALA A 160 -5.84 28.16 -0.66
CA ALA A 160 -6.45 28.84 -1.79
C ALA A 160 -6.27 30.38 -1.69
N GLY A 161 -6.48 30.93 -0.49
CA GLY A 161 -6.24 32.35 -0.22
C GLY A 161 -4.79 32.75 -0.49
N LEU A 162 -3.81 31.96 -0.02
CA LEU A 162 -2.39 32.25 -0.24
C LEU A 162 -2.03 32.21 -1.72
N ARG A 163 -2.55 31.20 -2.43
CA ARG A 163 -2.35 31.02 -3.87
C ARG A 163 -2.93 32.19 -4.68
N GLN A 164 -4.10 32.70 -4.31
CA GLN A 164 -4.76 33.80 -5.02
C GLN A 164 -4.16 35.16 -4.68
N ALA A 165 -3.94 35.45 -3.39
CA ALA A 165 -3.47 36.75 -2.94
C ALA A 165 -1.98 36.96 -3.26
N LEU A 166 -1.13 35.95 -3.02
CA LEU A 166 0.34 36.08 -3.06
C LEU A 166 1.02 34.97 -3.90
N PRO A 167 0.65 34.80 -5.19
CA PRO A 167 1.17 33.70 -6.02
C PRO A 167 2.70 33.76 -6.22
N ARG A 168 3.27 34.97 -6.31
CA ARG A 168 4.72 35.19 -6.44
C ARG A 168 5.46 34.74 -5.19
N LEU A 169 5.07 35.25 -4.02
CA LEU A 169 5.67 34.87 -2.74
C LEU A 169 5.60 33.36 -2.52
N ARG A 170 4.42 32.75 -2.68
CA ARG A 170 4.23 31.29 -2.56
C ARG A 170 5.25 30.52 -3.42
N SER A 171 5.44 30.94 -4.67
CA SER A 171 6.35 30.29 -5.62
C SER A 171 7.82 30.48 -5.21
N THR A 172 8.18 31.67 -4.70
CA THR A 172 9.51 31.95 -4.16
C THR A 172 9.82 31.07 -2.95
N ILE A 173 8.92 31.02 -1.96
CA ILE A 173 9.09 30.17 -0.77
C ILE A 173 9.26 28.71 -1.22
N HIS A 174 8.39 28.23 -2.11
CA HIS A 174 8.47 26.85 -2.58
C HIS A 174 9.81 26.54 -3.26
N ARG A 175 10.29 27.44 -4.14
CA ARG A 175 11.57 27.26 -4.83
C ARG A 175 12.74 27.17 -3.85
N VAL A 176 12.77 28.04 -2.84
CA VAL A 176 13.81 28.05 -1.80
C VAL A 176 13.79 26.75 -1.01
N LEU A 177 12.61 26.32 -0.55
CA LEU A 177 12.45 25.07 0.20
C LEU A 177 12.66 23.81 -0.64
N LYS A 178 12.48 23.88 -1.96
CA LYS A 178 12.82 22.79 -2.87
C LYS A 178 14.35 22.65 -3.02
N ALA A 179 15.08 23.75 -2.99
CA ALA A 179 16.53 23.74 -3.12
C ALA A 179 17.24 23.33 -1.83
N ASN A 180 16.82 23.85 -0.67
CA ASN A 180 17.66 23.82 0.54
C ASN A 180 16.97 23.31 1.82
N ASP A 181 15.70 22.85 1.77
CA ASP A 181 14.84 22.46 2.92
C ASP A 181 14.75 23.51 4.06
N SER A 182 15.37 24.66 3.86
CA SER A 182 15.60 25.73 4.81
C SER A 182 15.59 27.07 4.08
N VAL A 183 15.25 28.12 4.81
CA VAL A 183 15.37 29.49 4.33
C VAL A 183 16.72 30.06 4.73
N THR A 184 17.39 30.65 3.75
CA THR A 184 18.66 31.35 3.93
C THR A 184 18.47 32.82 3.58
N ALA A 185 19.25 33.67 4.25
CA ALA A 185 19.34 35.09 3.95
C ALA A 185 20.76 35.43 3.52
N THR A 186 20.89 36.23 2.47
CA THR A 186 22.18 36.76 2.02
C THR A 186 22.17 38.26 2.22
N PHE A 187 23.12 38.77 2.99
CA PHE A 187 23.24 40.19 3.33
C PHE A 187 24.69 40.64 3.24
N TYR A 188 24.90 41.95 3.02
CA TYR A 188 26.23 42.55 2.95
C TYR A 188 26.61 43.07 4.34
N ALA A 189 27.67 42.52 4.92
CA ALA A 189 28.21 42.91 6.22
C ALA A 189 29.74 42.89 6.18
N ASP A 190 30.39 43.87 6.79
CA ASP A 190 31.85 43.99 6.86
C ASP A 190 32.54 43.95 5.48
N GLY A 191 31.90 44.54 4.45
CA GLY A 191 32.45 44.56 3.10
C GLY A 191 32.30 43.25 2.30
N GLN A 192 31.61 42.25 2.84
CA GLN A 192 31.43 40.93 2.20
C GLN A 192 29.96 40.47 2.24
N TYR A 193 29.55 39.73 1.20
CA TYR A 193 28.27 39.02 1.23
C TYR A 193 28.38 37.80 2.15
N ARG A 194 27.51 37.72 3.16
CA ARG A 194 27.38 36.57 4.04
C ARG A 194 26.03 35.91 3.83
N THR A 195 26.00 34.59 3.87
CA THR A 195 24.76 33.79 3.83
C THR A 195 24.56 33.13 5.18
N GLU A 196 23.42 33.38 5.80
CA GLU A 196 23.02 32.82 7.09
C GLU A 196 21.81 31.90 6.91
N THR A 197 21.85 30.72 7.53
CA THR A 197 20.69 29.82 7.56
C THR A 197 19.76 30.24 8.70
N ILE A 198 18.55 30.66 8.37
CA ILE A 198 17.55 31.07 9.36
C ILE A 198 16.88 29.84 9.98
N GLY A 199 16.66 28.80 9.19
CA GLY A 199 16.18 27.51 9.69
C GLY A 199 15.34 26.74 8.68
N LYS A 200 15.01 25.49 9.03
CA LYS A 200 14.15 24.61 8.23
C LYS A 200 12.69 25.07 8.30
N ILE A 201 11.97 24.99 7.17
CA ILE A 201 10.51 25.20 7.14
C ILE A 201 9.86 23.88 6.73
N ALA A 202 9.22 23.23 7.68
CA ALA A 202 8.46 22.00 7.45
C ALA A 202 7.13 22.28 6.70
N GLY A 203 6.51 21.22 6.16
CA GLY A 203 5.21 21.34 5.50
C GLY A 203 5.23 22.00 4.11
N ARG A 204 6.35 21.91 3.37
CA ARG A 204 6.51 22.48 2.03
C ARG A 204 5.34 22.18 1.08
N ASP A 205 4.74 21.01 1.19
CA ASP A 205 3.64 20.57 0.33
C ASP A 205 2.38 21.44 0.49
N PHE A 206 2.25 22.21 1.58
CA PHE A 206 1.25 23.28 1.72
C PHE A 206 1.29 24.31 0.58
N LEU A 207 2.48 24.57 0.05
CA LEU A 207 2.67 25.58 -0.99
C LEU A 207 2.28 25.08 -2.39
N ILE A 208 2.06 23.78 -2.58
CA ILE A 208 1.82 23.17 -3.89
C ILE A 208 0.59 22.25 -3.90
N GLY A 209 0.22 21.80 -5.09
CA GLY A 209 -0.87 20.83 -5.26
C GLY A 209 -2.28 21.42 -5.25
N GLN A 210 -3.25 20.52 -5.37
CA GLN A 210 -4.68 20.80 -5.25
C GLN A 210 -5.13 20.50 -3.82
N TRP A 211 -5.89 21.43 -3.24
CA TRP A 211 -6.33 21.40 -1.85
C TRP A 211 -7.85 21.30 -1.75
N ASP A 212 -8.45 20.38 -2.52
CA ASP A 212 -9.87 20.03 -2.48
C ASP A 212 -10.19 19.03 -1.36
N LEU A 213 -9.55 19.21 -0.19
CA LEU A 213 -9.56 18.25 0.92
C LEU A 213 -10.97 17.95 1.44
N ALA A 214 -11.81 18.98 1.60
CA ALA A 214 -13.19 18.79 2.08
C ALA A 214 -14.04 17.98 1.09
N THR A 215 -13.85 18.19 -0.21
CA THR A 215 -14.53 17.42 -1.26
C THR A 215 -14.08 15.96 -1.22
N LYS A 216 -12.77 15.72 -1.13
CA LYS A 216 -12.19 14.37 -0.98
C LYS A 216 -12.72 13.64 0.25
N LEU A 217 -12.74 14.30 1.41
CA LEU A 217 -13.32 13.73 2.63
C LEU A 217 -14.79 13.36 2.45
N THR A 218 -15.59 14.24 1.84
CA THR A 218 -17.01 13.99 1.62
C THR A 218 -17.25 12.80 0.69
N ALA A 219 -16.51 12.70 -0.41
CA ALA A 219 -16.58 11.58 -1.33
C ALA A 219 -16.14 10.25 -0.68
N ALA A 220 -15.03 10.27 0.08
CA ALA A 220 -14.53 9.11 0.79
C ALA A 220 -15.51 8.63 1.87
N ILE A 221 -16.09 9.55 2.66
CA ILE A 221 -17.12 9.23 3.66
C ILE A 221 -18.33 8.57 2.99
N GLY A 222 -18.84 9.13 1.88
CA GLY A 222 -19.98 8.55 1.17
C GLY A 222 -19.71 7.12 0.69
N THR A 223 -18.50 6.88 0.16
CA THR A 223 -18.07 5.54 -0.28
C THR A 223 -17.99 4.56 0.88
N LEU A 224 -17.37 4.97 2.00
CA LEU A 224 -17.20 4.13 3.18
C LEU A 224 -18.52 3.87 3.89
N GLN A 225 -19.44 4.83 3.94
CA GLN A 225 -20.79 4.65 4.48
C GLN A 225 -21.59 3.64 3.66
N ALA A 226 -21.50 3.71 2.32
CA ALA A 226 -22.13 2.72 1.45
C ALA A 226 -21.52 1.33 1.68
N LEU A 227 -20.20 1.25 1.81
CA LEU A 227 -19.48 0.00 2.07
C LEU A 227 -19.92 -0.63 3.42
N ALA A 228 -19.91 0.15 4.50
CA ALA A 228 -20.27 -0.31 5.84
C ALA A 228 -21.72 -0.80 5.91
N ARG A 229 -22.64 -0.11 5.23
CA ARG A 229 -24.05 -0.50 5.16
C ARG A 229 -24.22 -1.81 4.40
N ASP A 230 -23.61 -1.93 3.21
CA ASP A 230 -23.76 -3.10 2.35
C ASP A 230 -23.11 -4.34 2.99
N ALA A 231 -22.06 -4.16 3.79
CA ALA A 231 -21.31 -5.22 4.47
C ALA A 231 -21.93 -5.71 5.80
N SER A 232 -23.03 -5.11 6.27
CA SER A 232 -23.67 -5.49 7.54
C SER A 232 -24.59 -6.71 7.36
N PRO A 233 -24.65 -7.67 8.31
CA PRO A 233 -23.92 -7.70 9.59
C PRO A 233 -22.52 -8.32 9.54
N ASP A 234 -22.16 -9.02 8.46
CA ASP A 234 -20.90 -9.74 8.31
C ASP A 234 -20.19 -9.36 7.00
N ALA A 235 -19.11 -8.59 7.13
CA ALA A 235 -18.34 -8.08 6.00
C ALA A 235 -17.68 -9.17 5.17
N ARG A 236 -17.34 -10.31 5.78
CA ARG A 236 -16.66 -11.41 5.11
C ARG A 236 -17.66 -12.20 4.26
N VAL A 237 -18.80 -12.56 4.84
CA VAL A 237 -19.90 -13.22 4.11
C VAL A 237 -20.35 -12.33 2.93
N TRP A 238 -20.47 -11.03 3.16
CA TRP A 238 -20.80 -10.07 2.11
C TRP A 238 -19.76 -10.06 0.97
N ALA A 239 -18.47 -9.91 1.28
CA ALA A 239 -17.42 -9.82 0.26
C ALA A 239 -17.22 -11.13 -0.52
N ASP A 240 -17.38 -12.27 0.15
CA ASP A 240 -17.30 -13.60 -0.45
C ASP A 240 -18.50 -13.85 -1.38
N GLY A 241 -19.69 -13.35 -1.03
CA GLY A 241 -20.91 -13.47 -1.84
C GLY A 241 -20.96 -12.61 -3.11
N LEU A 242 -20.03 -11.65 -3.30
CA LEU A 242 -19.98 -10.83 -4.51
C LEU A 242 -19.47 -11.61 -5.73
N SER A 243 -20.02 -11.31 -6.92
CA SER A 243 -19.41 -11.78 -8.18
C SER A 243 -18.01 -11.19 -8.36
N PRO A 244 -17.08 -11.86 -9.08
CA PRO A 244 -15.72 -11.36 -9.28
C PRO A 244 -15.65 -9.92 -9.83
N THR A 245 -16.51 -9.60 -10.80
CA THR A 245 -16.60 -8.26 -11.39
C THR A 245 -17.07 -7.22 -10.37
N ALA A 246 -18.12 -7.52 -9.61
CA ALA A 246 -18.64 -6.63 -8.58
C ALA A 246 -17.62 -6.42 -7.45
N ARG A 247 -16.97 -7.50 -7.00
CA ARG A 247 -15.93 -7.48 -5.97
C ARG A 247 -14.75 -6.60 -6.39
N LYS A 248 -14.25 -6.76 -7.61
CA LYS A 248 -13.16 -5.93 -8.15
C LYS A 248 -13.55 -4.45 -8.20
N ALA A 249 -14.77 -4.13 -8.66
CA ALA A 249 -15.26 -2.75 -8.71
C ALA A 249 -15.37 -2.13 -7.31
N ARG A 250 -15.98 -2.85 -6.36
CA ARG A 250 -16.11 -2.40 -4.96
C ARG A 250 -14.76 -2.23 -4.27
N LEU A 251 -13.83 -3.15 -4.46
CA LEU A 251 -12.47 -3.03 -3.94
C LEU A 251 -11.74 -1.81 -4.54
N GLY A 252 -11.95 -1.53 -5.83
CA GLY A 252 -11.42 -0.32 -6.48
C GLY A 252 -11.93 0.97 -5.82
N GLN A 253 -13.24 1.06 -5.57
CA GLN A 253 -13.86 2.19 -4.88
C GLN A 253 -13.35 2.34 -3.44
N ALA A 254 -13.29 1.23 -2.70
CA ALA A 254 -12.80 1.21 -1.32
C ALA A 254 -11.34 1.69 -1.23
N ARG A 255 -10.46 1.17 -2.09
CA ARG A 255 -9.04 1.61 -2.15
C ARG A 255 -8.89 3.07 -2.55
N ALA A 256 -9.72 3.57 -3.47
CA ALA A 256 -9.71 4.97 -3.86
C ALA A 256 -10.08 5.87 -2.67
N ALA A 257 -11.15 5.53 -1.93
CA ALA A 257 -11.55 6.25 -0.73
C ALA A 257 -10.45 6.27 0.33
N VAL A 258 -9.85 5.11 0.63
CA VAL A 258 -8.74 4.99 1.58
C VAL A 258 -7.53 5.83 1.15
N THR A 259 -7.15 5.75 -0.13
CA THR A 259 -6.04 6.55 -0.69
C THR A 259 -6.32 8.06 -0.57
N ASP A 260 -7.57 8.49 -0.76
CA ASP A 260 -7.93 9.90 -0.58
C ASP A 260 -7.85 10.33 0.90
N LEU A 261 -8.23 9.47 1.85
CA LEU A 261 -8.05 9.76 3.29
C LEU A 261 -6.56 9.88 3.65
N GLU A 262 -5.69 9.03 3.13
CA GLU A 262 -4.23 9.13 3.34
C GLU A 262 -3.65 10.43 2.79
N LYS A 263 -4.08 10.83 1.58
CA LYS A 263 -3.67 12.10 0.98
C LYS A 263 -4.15 13.27 1.83
N VAL A 264 -5.41 13.26 2.28
CA VAL A 264 -5.94 14.31 3.17
C VAL A 264 -5.15 14.37 4.47
N SER A 265 -4.86 13.24 5.10
CA SER A 265 -4.05 13.19 6.32
C SER A 265 -2.66 13.81 6.11
N SER A 266 -2.01 13.47 5.00
CA SER A 266 -0.68 13.98 4.65
C SER A 266 -0.70 15.48 4.37
N SER A 267 -1.73 15.97 3.66
CA SER A 267 -1.94 17.40 3.43
C SER A 267 -2.25 18.16 4.71
N LEU A 268 -3.10 17.64 5.60
CA LEU A 268 -3.37 18.25 6.90
C LEU A 268 -2.10 18.37 7.74
N LEU A 269 -1.25 17.33 7.75
CA LEU A 269 0.04 17.38 8.40
C LEU A 269 0.94 18.47 7.79
N ALA A 270 1.04 18.54 6.46
CA ALA A 270 1.81 19.58 5.80
C ALA A 270 1.31 21.00 6.13
N ALA A 271 -0.01 21.22 6.16
CA ALA A 271 -0.60 22.50 6.56
C ALA A 271 -0.30 22.84 8.02
N SER A 272 -0.45 21.88 8.93
CA SER A 272 -0.18 22.05 10.35
C SER A 272 1.27 22.46 10.62
N GLN A 273 2.20 21.82 9.92
CA GLN A 273 3.63 22.11 10.00
C GLN A 273 3.94 23.47 9.40
N PHE A 274 3.47 23.76 8.18
CA PHE A 274 3.76 25.02 7.51
C PHE A 274 3.25 26.23 8.30
N LEU A 275 2.03 26.13 8.84
CA LEU A 275 1.36 27.18 9.62
C LEU A 275 1.70 27.13 11.11
N ALA A 276 2.68 26.33 11.52
CA ALA A 276 3.16 26.29 12.90
C ALA A 276 3.82 27.62 13.28
N ALA A 277 3.64 28.05 14.53
CA ALA A 277 4.15 29.32 15.04
C ALA A 277 5.66 29.50 14.80
N ASP A 278 6.45 28.43 14.95
CA ASP A 278 7.90 28.46 14.70
C ASP A 278 8.25 28.73 13.23
N ASN A 279 7.50 28.13 12.28
CA ASN A 279 7.69 28.40 10.86
C ASN A 279 7.29 29.84 10.51
N ILE A 280 6.20 30.34 11.09
CA ILE A 280 5.77 31.75 10.90
C ILE A 280 6.83 32.71 11.45
N ARG A 281 7.42 32.42 12.62
CA ARG A 281 8.52 33.23 13.19
C ARG A 281 9.75 33.21 12.28
N ARG A 282 10.12 32.05 11.73
CA ARG A 282 11.24 31.94 10.77
C ARG A 282 10.97 32.74 9.50
N LEU A 283 9.75 32.71 8.97
CA LEU A 283 9.35 33.54 7.84
C LEU A 283 9.42 35.03 8.16
N ALA A 284 9.04 35.45 9.38
CA ALA A 284 9.16 36.84 9.81
C ALA A 284 10.62 37.31 9.92
N ILE A 285 11.52 36.48 10.44
CA ILE A 285 12.96 36.79 10.45
C ILE A 285 13.47 36.87 9.01
N TRP A 286 13.07 35.93 8.16
CA TRP A 286 13.48 35.91 6.75
C TRP A 286 12.99 37.11 5.97
N SER A 287 11.79 37.62 6.27
CA SER A 287 11.24 38.78 5.59
C SER A 287 12.04 40.06 5.84
N VAL A 288 12.77 40.14 6.97
CA VAL A 288 13.63 41.28 7.33
C VAL A 288 15.06 41.10 6.81
N LYS A 289 15.58 39.86 6.74
CA LYS A 289 16.98 39.59 6.38
C LYS A 289 17.27 39.54 4.86
N GLY A 290 16.39 40.09 4.02
CA GLY A 290 16.60 40.15 2.57
C GLY A 290 16.19 38.87 1.83
N PRO A 291 14.88 38.53 1.80
CA PRO A 291 14.39 37.42 1.00
C PRO A 291 14.46 37.74 -0.51
N PRO A 292 14.46 36.74 -1.41
CA PRO A 292 14.44 37.00 -2.87
C PRO A 292 13.19 37.73 -3.38
N THR A 293 12.15 37.83 -2.57
CA THR A 293 10.93 38.60 -2.83
C THR A 293 10.60 39.33 -1.54
N GLU A 294 10.61 40.66 -1.55
CA GLU A 294 10.30 41.45 -0.35
C GLU A 294 8.86 41.18 0.12
N PHE A 295 8.71 40.95 1.42
CA PHE A 295 7.43 40.72 2.05
C PHE A 295 7.50 41.14 3.51
N SER A 296 6.34 41.25 4.16
CA SER A 296 6.27 41.38 5.62
C SER A 296 5.38 40.30 6.21
N VAL A 297 5.68 39.97 7.46
CA VAL A 297 4.93 38.99 8.26
C VAL A 297 4.48 39.67 9.54
N ASN A 298 3.18 39.71 9.77
CA ASN A 298 2.58 40.09 11.04
C ASN A 298 1.78 38.91 11.56
N HIS A 299 1.88 38.56 12.85
CA HIS A 299 1.10 37.45 13.39
C HIS A 299 0.68 37.68 14.84
N THR A 300 -0.44 37.07 15.21
CA THR A 300 -0.90 36.91 16.59
C THR A 300 -0.75 35.44 16.99
N ALA A 301 -1.35 35.04 18.11
CA ALA A 301 -1.44 33.64 18.51
C ALA A 301 -2.32 32.79 17.58
N SER A 302 -3.28 33.40 16.87
CA SER A 302 -4.30 32.69 16.09
C SER A 302 -4.28 32.98 14.59
N LYS A 303 -3.59 34.04 14.16
CA LYS A 303 -3.65 34.58 12.80
C LYS A 303 -2.28 35.01 12.32
N VAL A 304 -2.01 34.79 11.04
CA VAL A 304 -0.85 35.33 10.31
C VAL A 304 -1.34 36.16 9.14
N VAL A 305 -0.67 37.29 8.91
CA VAL A 305 -0.86 38.18 7.78
C VAL A 305 0.47 38.30 7.04
N LEU A 306 0.47 37.92 5.77
CA LEU A 306 1.60 38.12 4.86
C LEU A 306 1.25 39.25 3.89
N THR A 307 2.19 40.16 3.65
CA THR A 307 1.96 41.29 2.72
C THR A 307 3.09 41.40 1.70
N VAL A 308 2.74 41.56 0.41
CA VAL A 308 3.67 41.79 -0.72
C VAL A 308 3.03 42.79 -1.67
N ASP A 309 3.75 43.85 -2.05
CA ASP A 309 3.29 44.86 -3.02
C ASP A 309 1.88 45.39 -2.72
N GLY A 310 1.57 45.65 -1.44
CA GLY A 310 0.25 46.11 -0.98
C GLY A 310 -0.87 45.06 -0.98
N LYS A 311 -0.63 43.85 -1.48
CA LYS A 311 -1.56 42.71 -1.37
C LYS A 311 -1.30 41.98 -0.06
N SER A 312 -2.37 41.58 0.62
CA SER A 312 -2.27 40.80 1.85
C SER A 312 -2.98 39.46 1.74
N TRP A 313 -2.43 38.47 2.43
CA TRP A 313 -3.07 37.21 2.71
C TRP A 313 -3.20 37.04 4.22
N GLU A 314 -4.36 36.54 4.64
CA GLU A 314 -4.64 36.18 6.02
C GLU A 314 -4.87 34.67 6.14
N GLY A 315 -4.16 34.05 7.08
CA GLY A 315 -4.29 32.62 7.38
C GLY A 315 -4.32 32.33 8.87
N PRO A 316 -4.76 31.13 9.26
CA PRO A 316 -4.72 30.69 10.65
C PRO A 316 -3.29 30.33 11.07
N VAL A 317 -3.01 30.46 12.37
CA VAL A 317 -1.82 29.88 13.00
C VAL A 317 -2.21 28.55 13.65
N GLY A 318 -1.44 27.49 13.36
CA GLY A 318 -1.56 26.20 14.04
C GLY A 318 -2.85 25.43 13.72
N ILE A 319 -3.03 25.02 12.46
CA ILE A 319 -4.07 24.02 12.12
C ILE A 319 -3.77 22.73 12.87
N LYS A 320 -4.70 22.28 13.71
CA LYS A 320 -4.57 21.02 14.44
C LYS A 320 -5.23 19.90 13.62
N PRO A 321 -4.46 18.97 13.02
CA PRO A 321 -5.05 17.78 12.43
C PRO A 321 -5.65 16.93 13.57
N PRO A 322 -6.66 16.10 13.29
CA PRO A 322 -7.06 15.06 14.23
C PRO A 322 -5.93 14.05 14.42
N VAL A 323 -6.15 13.13 15.35
CA VAL A 323 -5.25 11.99 15.63
C VAL A 323 -4.92 11.24 14.32
N SER A 324 -3.81 10.50 14.30
CA SER A 324 -3.39 9.70 13.14
C SER A 324 -4.52 8.80 12.62
N LEU A 325 -4.49 8.51 11.32
CA LEU A 325 -5.33 7.49 10.72
C LEU A 325 -5.23 6.17 11.51
N PRO A 326 -6.31 5.36 11.56
CA PRO A 326 -6.28 4.05 12.20
C PRO A 326 -5.06 3.22 11.77
N GLU A 327 -4.41 2.55 12.73
CA GLU A 327 -3.29 1.66 12.46
C GLU A 327 -3.73 0.53 11.51
N GLY A 328 -2.80 0.03 10.68
CA GLY A 328 -3.08 -1.05 9.74
C GLY A 328 -3.56 -0.62 8.34
N LEU A 329 -3.99 0.64 8.15
CA LEU A 329 -4.46 1.14 6.85
C LEU A 329 -3.43 0.94 5.72
N ARG A 330 -2.17 1.28 5.99
CA ARG A 330 -1.08 1.16 5.00
C ARG A 330 -0.81 -0.29 4.59
N ALA A 331 -0.96 -1.24 5.51
CA ALA A 331 -0.76 -2.65 5.22
C ALA A 331 -1.85 -3.21 4.29
N MET A 332 -3.04 -2.61 4.27
CA MET A 332 -4.13 -3.02 3.38
C MET A 332 -3.99 -2.53 1.94
N LEU A 333 -3.19 -1.47 1.73
CA LEU A 333 -2.92 -0.91 0.40
C LEU A 333 -1.79 -1.62 -0.36
N SER A 334 -0.92 -2.33 0.36
CA SER A 334 0.17 -3.17 -0.20
C SER A 334 -0.29 -4.56 -0.65
#